data_AF-A0A3D4XQY9-F1
#
_entry.id   AF-A0A3D4XQY9-F1
#
_cell.length_a   1.000
_cell.length_b   1.000
_cell.length_c   1.000
_cell.angle_alpha   90.00
_cell.angle_beta   90.00
_cell.angle_gamma   90.00
#
_symmetry.space_group_name_H-M   'P 1'
#
loop_
_entity.id
_entity.type
_entity.pdbx_description
1 polymer ?
#
loop_
_entity_poly.entity_id
_entity_poly.type
_entity_poly.pdbx_seq_one_letter_code
_entity_poly.pdbx_strand_id
1 'polypeptide(L)'
;MPESYFIERDPALDGLKTPPNSIHAEQSVLGSLIIDNSAWDAVADKLSEGDFYLRSHKLIFRAISQLAEQQIPFDIITLSESLKSLGDLDAVGGLSYLIVLSKDTPCATNVDAYAN
;
A
#
# COMPACT_ATOMS: atom_id res chain seq x y z
N MET A 1 -0.60 -52.32 -12.14
CA MET A 1 -1.10 -51.23 -13.00
C MET A 1 -0.92 -49.95 -12.21
N PRO A 2 -0.39 -48.85 -12.78
CA PRO A 2 -0.27 -47.59 -12.04
C PRO A 2 -1.54 -46.76 -12.24
N GLU A 3 -2.19 -46.44 -11.12
CA GLU A 3 -3.34 -45.54 -11.07
C GLU A 3 -2.83 -44.10 -11.15
N SER A 4 -3.16 -43.41 -12.24
CA SER A 4 -2.84 -42.01 -12.48
C SER A 4 -3.55 -41.13 -11.45
N TYR A 5 -2.79 -40.56 -10.52
CA TYR A 5 -3.28 -39.57 -9.57
C TYR A 5 -3.56 -38.26 -10.32
N PHE A 6 -4.82 -38.04 -10.70
CA PHE A 6 -5.29 -36.72 -11.10
C PHE A 6 -5.20 -35.82 -9.87
N ILE A 7 -4.32 -34.81 -9.90
CA ILE A 7 -4.39 -33.70 -8.96
C ILE A 7 -5.62 -32.89 -9.38
N GLU A 8 -6.76 -33.15 -8.75
CA GLU A 8 -7.89 -32.24 -8.81
C GLU A 8 -7.43 -30.92 -8.18
N ARG A 9 -7.45 -29.85 -9.00
CA ARG A 9 -7.05 -28.52 -8.58
C ARG A 9 -8.12 -28.02 -7.61
N ASP A 10 -7.85 -28.12 -6.31
CA ASP A 10 -8.74 -27.62 -5.25
C ASP A 10 -9.15 -26.16 -5.52
N PRO A 11 -10.45 -25.87 -5.76
CA PRO A 11 -10.94 -24.50 -5.96
C PRO A 11 -10.91 -23.67 -4.67
N ALA A 12 -10.46 -24.24 -3.54
CA ALA A 12 -10.26 -23.53 -2.28
C ALA A 12 -9.13 -22.49 -2.32
N LEU A 13 -8.30 -22.49 -3.37
CA LEU A 13 -7.29 -21.44 -3.60
C LEU A 13 -7.87 -20.19 -4.30
N ASP A 14 -9.12 -20.22 -4.79
CA ASP A 14 -9.81 -19.05 -5.38
C ASP A 14 -10.37 -18.08 -4.31
N GLY A 15 -10.21 -18.43 -3.03
CA GLY A 15 -10.65 -17.64 -1.86
C GLY A 15 -9.72 -16.51 -1.42
N LEU A 16 -8.56 -16.33 -2.07
CA LEU A 16 -7.72 -15.12 -1.90
C LEU A 16 -8.15 -13.97 -2.83
N LYS A 17 -9.36 -14.05 -3.42
CA LYS A 17 -10.07 -12.85 -3.88
C LYS A 17 -10.45 -12.04 -2.64
N THR A 18 -9.59 -11.15 -2.19
CA THR A 18 -10.02 -9.99 -1.41
C THR A 18 -10.91 -9.12 -2.32
N PRO A 19 -12.22 -8.99 -2.07
CA PRO A 19 -13.07 -8.04 -2.77
C PRO A 19 -12.64 -6.57 -2.48
N PRO A 20 -13.09 -5.60 -3.29
CA PRO A 20 -12.22 -4.64 -3.97
C PRO A 20 -11.81 -3.37 -3.20
N ASN A 21 -12.06 -3.26 -1.89
CA ASN A 21 -11.68 -2.06 -1.11
C ASN A 21 -11.05 -2.47 0.24
N SER A 22 -9.96 -3.23 0.20
CA SER A 22 -9.25 -3.59 1.42
C SER A 22 -8.30 -2.48 1.83
N ILE A 23 -8.63 -1.78 2.91
CA ILE A 23 -7.72 -0.80 3.54
C ILE A 23 -6.35 -1.43 3.80
N HIS A 24 -6.31 -2.69 4.20
CA HIS A 24 -5.06 -3.41 4.43
C HIS A 24 -4.25 -3.61 3.15
N ALA A 25 -4.92 -3.83 2.01
CA ALA A 25 -4.23 -3.91 0.71
C ALA A 25 -3.66 -2.55 0.30
N GLU A 26 -4.40 -1.46 0.50
CA GLU A 26 -3.89 -0.10 0.27
C GLU A 26 -2.67 0.20 1.14
N GLN A 27 -2.75 -0.13 2.44
CA GLN A 27 -1.63 0.03 3.37
C GLN A 27 -0.41 -0.78 2.93
N SER A 28 -0.61 -2.02 2.47
CA SER A 28 0.46 -2.88 1.98
C SER A 28 1.13 -2.30 0.73
N VAL A 29 0.36 -1.75 -0.20
CA VAL A 29 0.90 -1.11 -1.41
C VAL A 29 1.71 0.13 -1.05
N LEU A 30 1.15 1.04 -0.27
CA LEU A 30 1.83 2.28 0.13
C LEU A 30 3.08 1.99 0.96
N GLY A 31 2.99 1.06 1.91
CA GLY A 31 4.11 0.65 2.74
C GLY A 31 5.22 0.00 1.90
N SER A 32 4.86 -0.89 0.97
CA SER A 32 5.84 -1.49 0.05
C SER A 32 6.55 -0.45 -0.81
N LEU A 33 5.86 0.58 -1.29
CA LEU A 33 6.48 1.67 -2.05
C LEU A 33 7.46 2.47 -1.20
N ILE A 34 7.11 2.78 0.04
CA ILE A 34 7.98 3.52 0.97
C ILE A 34 9.26 2.72 1.28
N ILE A 35 9.17 1.39 1.39
CA ILE A 35 10.31 0.49 1.66
C ILE A 35 11.15 0.25 0.40
N ASP A 36 10.49 0.01 -0.73
CA ASP A 36 11.10 -0.32 -2.02
C ASP A 36 10.56 0.60 -3.12
N ASN A 37 11.30 1.68 -3.37
CA ASN A 37 10.95 2.65 -4.40
C ASN A 37 11.02 2.04 -5.82
N SER A 38 11.73 0.92 -6.03
CA SER A 38 11.81 0.25 -7.34
C SER A 38 10.50 -0.41 -7.77
N ALA A 39 9.60 -0.66 -6.82
CA ALA A 39 8.27 -1.18 -7.10
C ALA A 39 7.35 -0.12 -7.74
N TRP A 40 7.75 1.15 -7.80
CA TRP A 40 6.93 2.24 -8.33
C TRP A 40 6.44 2.00 -9.75
N ASP A 41 7.33 1.68 -10.69
CA ASP A 41 6.96 1.51 -12.10
C ASP A 41 5.86 0.44 -12.26
N ALA A 42 6.03 -0.70 -11.57
CA ALA A 42 5.07 -1.79 -11.61
C ALA A 42 3.71 -1.46 -10.98
N VAL A 43 3.69 -0.55 -10.00
CA VAL A 43 2.47 -0.09 -9.32
C VAL A 43 1.78 1.00 -10.13
N ALA A 44 2.53 1.99 -10.62
CA ALA A 44 2.01 3.12 -11.39
C ALA A 44 1.38 2.70 -12.73
N ASP A 45 1.84 1.58 -13.32
CA ASP A 45 1.20 0.97 -14.50
C ASP A 45 -0.22 0.42 -14.23
N LYS A 46 -0.56 0.13 -12.96
CA LYS A 46 -1.78 -0.61 -12.59
C LYS A 46 -2.74 0.19 -11.71
N LEU A 47 -2.22 1.11 -10.91
CA LEU A 47 -2.96 1.84 -9.90
C LEU A 47 -2.80 3.35 -10.09
N SER A 48 -3.89 4.05 -9.84
CA SER A 48 -3.98 5.50 -9.82
C SER A 48 -4.45 5.98 -8.43
N GLU A 49 -4.31 7.26 -8.15
CA GLU A 49 -4.83 7.86 -6.91
C GLU A 49 -6.34 7.61 -6.71
N GLY A 50 -7.09 7.42 -7.80
CA GLY A 50 -8.53 7.18 -7.77
C GLY A 50 -8.92 5.80 -7.24
N ASP A 51 -8.00 4.83 -7.31
CA ASP A 51 -8.23 3.44 -6.91
C ASP A 51 -8.16 3.23 -5.40
N PHE A 52 -7.60 4.18 -4.66
CA PHE A 52 -7.58 4.13 -3.20
C PHE A 52 -8.93 4.57 -2.63
N TYR A 53 -9.42 3.91 -1.58
CA TYR A 53 -10.67 4.28 -0.93
C TYR A 53 -10.46 5.44 0.04
N LEU A 54 -9.42 5.38 0.89
CA LEU A 54 -9.17 6.41 1.90
C LEU A 54 -8.56 7.65 1.29
N ARG A 55 -9.14 8.82 1.60
CA ARG A 55 -8.59 10.12 1.18
C ARG A 55 -7.12 10.27 1.60
N SER A 56 -6.77 9.84 2.81
CA SER A 56 -5.39 9.87 3.30
C SER A 56 -4.45 9.06 2.41
N HIS A 57 -4.87 7.89 1.93
CA HIS A 57 -4.09 7.08 1.00
C HIS A 57 -3.98 7.70 -0.40
N LYS A 58 -5.06 8.33 -0.89
CA LYS A 58 -5.01 9.11 -2.14
C LYS A 58 -3.93 10.19 -2.08
N LEU A 59 -3.89 10.94 -0.98
CA LEU A 59 -2.93 12.01 -0.78
C LEU A 59 -1.50 11.47 -0.69
N ILE A 60 -1.30 10.35 0.01
CA ILE A 60 0.00 9.70 0.10
C ILE A 60 0.47 9.22 -1.28
N PHE A 61 -0.38 8.50 -2.02
CA PHE A 61 -0.05 8.00 -3.35
C PHE A 61 0.28 9.14 -4.32
N ARG A 62 -0.51 10.23 -4.28
CA ARG A 62 -0.24 11.43 -5.07
C ARG A 62 1.12 12.05 -4.74
N ALA A 63 1.47 12.15 -3.46
CA ALA A 63 2.77 12.67 -3.05
C ALA A 63 3.93 11.76 -3.52
N ILE A 64 3.76 10.43 -3.44
CA ILE A 64 4.72 9.46 -3.99
C ILE A 64 4.88 9.67 -5.50
N SER A 65 3.77 9.79 -6.25
CA SER A 65 3.78 10.04 -7.68
C SER A 65 4.57 11.29 -8.04
N GLN A 66 4.31 12.40 -7.35
CA GLN A 66 5.01 13.67 -7.60
C GLN A 66 6.52 13.57 -7.34
N LEU A 67 6.92 12.88 -6.28
CA LEU A 67 8.34 12.66 -5.97
C LEU A 67 9.00 11.76 -7.02
N ALA A 68 8.32 10.68 -7.42
CA ALA A 68 8.80 9.77 -8.45
C ALA A 68 8.94 10.45 -9.83
N GLU A 69 7.98 11.29 -10.22
CA GLU A 69 8.04 12.11 -11.44
C GLU A 69 9.24 13.08 -11.42
N GLN A 70 9.60 13.59 -10.24
CA GLN A 70 10.78 14.42 -10.04
C GLN A 70 12.08 13.62 -9.87
N GLN A 71 12.01 12.29 -9.94
CA GLN A 71 13.14 11.37 -9.69
C GLN A 71 13.75 11.57 -8.30
N ILE A 72 12.91 11.95 -7.32
CA ILE A 72 13.28 12.11 -5.93
C ILE A 72 12.89 10.83 -5.16
N PRO A 73 13.80 10.24 -4.36
CA PRO A 73 13.46 9.15 -3.46
C PRO A 73 12.30 9.53 -2.53
N PHE A 74 11.38 8.61 -2.29
CA PHE A 74 10.15 8.86 -1.50
C PHE A 74 10.13 8.04 -0.21
N ASP A 75 11.21 8.11 0.57
CA ASP A 75 11.26 7.58 1.92
C ASP A 75 10.35 8.36 2.88
N ILE A 76 10.16 7.84 4.10
CA ILE A 76 9.28 8.40 5.13
C ILE A 76 9.54 9.89 5.36
N ILE A 77 10.82 10.30 5.41
CA ILE A 77 11.19 11.68 5.74
C ILE A 77 10.79 12.58 4.57
N THR A 78 11.24 12.27 3.36
CA THR A 78 10.94 13.06 2.17
C THR A 78 9.44 13.13 1.88
N LEU A 79 8.73 12.02 2.04
CA LEU A 79 7.28 11.96 1.89
C LEU A 79 6.58 12.85 2.92
N SER A 80 7.03 12.82 4.18
CA SER A 80 6.46 13.68 5.24
C SER A 80 6.70 15.17 4.98
N GLU A 81 7.86 15.54 4.45
CA GLU A 81 8.18 16.92 4.09
C GLU A 81 7.34 17.39 2.90
N SER A 82 7.19 16.54 1.88
CA SER A 82 6.34 16.79 0.72
C SER A 82 4.88 17.03 1.15
N LEU A 83 4.32 16.11 1.94
CA LEU A 83 2.96 16.23 2.48
C LEU A 83 2.79 17.46 3.37
N LYS A 84 3.83 17.83 4.14
CA LYS A 84 3.82 19.03 4.98
C LYS A 84 3.83 20.30 4.13
N SER A 85 4.63 20.33 3.07
CA SER A 85 4.69 21.46 2.14
C SER A 85 3.35 21.69 1.43
N LEU A 86 2.63 20.60 1.13
CA LEU A 86 1.28 20.62 0.54
C LEU A 86 0.17 20.94 1.55
N GLY A 87 0.46 20.96 2.86
CA GLY A 87 -0.54 21.14 3.91
C GLY A 87 -1.39 19.90 4.20
N ASP A 88 -1.03 18.74 3.64
CA ASP A 88 -1.78 17.49 3.72
C ASP A 88 -1.28 16.55 4.84
N LEU A 89 -0.13 16.84 5.47
CA LEU A 89 0.48 15.96 6.47
C LEU A 89 -0.47 15.61 7.63
N ASP A 90 -1.23 16.58 8.13
CA ASP A 90 -2.20 16.35 9.21
C ASP A 90 -3.39 15.49 8.73
N ALA A 91 -3.86 15.74 7.50
CA ALA A 91 -4.96 15.02 6.87
C ALA A 91 -4.65 13.54 6.58
N VAL A 92 -3.37 13.18 6.49
CA VAL A 92 -2.94 11.78 6.35
C VAL A 92 -2.70 11.06 7.68
N GLY A 93 -2.86 11.74 8.83
CA GLY A 93 -2.58 11.18 10.15
C GLY A 93 -1.16 11.44 10.66
N GLY A 94 -0.42 12.36 10.00
CA GLY A 94 0.91 12.78 10.41
C GLY A 94 2.03 11.79 10.11
N LEU A 95 3.24 12.15 10.54
CA LEU A 95 4.44 11.32 10.39
C LEU A 95 4.25 9.92 11.00
N SER A 96 3.54 9.85 12.13
CA SER A 96 3.25 8.58 12.82
C SER A 96 2.55 7.57 11.91
N TYR A 97 1.60 8.03 11.08
CA TYR A 97 0.89 7.13 10.17
C TYR A 97 1.79 6.61 9.04
N LEU A 98 2.66 7.45 8.49
CA LEU A 98 3.65 7.03 7.48
C LEU A 98 4.62 5.97 8.04
N ILE A 99 5.01 6.12 9.32
CA ILE A 99 5.82 5.11 10.01
C ILE A 99 5.05 3.80 10.17
N VAL A 100 3.75 3.86 10.49
CA VAL A 100 2.90 2.67 10.57
C VAL A 100 2.82 1.98 9.20
N LEU A 101 2.58 2.71 8.11
CA LEU A 101 2.53 2.14 6.76
C LEU A 101 3.83 1.39 6.39
N SER A 102 4.98 1.98 6.70
CA SER A 102 6.28 1.34 6.46
C SER A 102 6.54 0.11 7.35
N LYS A 103 5.79 -0.07 8.45
CA LYS A 103 5.97 -1.19 9.38
C LYS A 103 4.90 -2.27 9.23
N ASP A 104 3.70 -1.91 8.80
CA ASP A 104 2.50 -2.76 8.78
C ASP A 104 2.29 -3.45 7.41
N THR A 105 3.24 -3.31 6.49
CA THR A 105 3.28 -4.17 5.28
C THR A 105 3.49 -5.62 5.74
N PRO A 106 2.56 -6.56 5.46
CA PRO A 106 2.28 -7.73 6.31
C PRO A 106 3.53 -8.55 6.66
N CYS A 107 3.74 -8.92 7.93
CA CYS A 107 2.88 -9.84 8.68
C CYS A 107 1.65 -9.19 9.36
N ALA A 108 0.47 -9.48 8.81
CA ALA A 108 -0.82 -9.12 9.37
C ALA A 108 -1.02 -9.66 10.81
N THR A 109 -0.77 -8.84 11.85
CA THR A 109 -1.09 -9.23 13.24
C THR A 109 -1.59 -8.09 14.13
N ASN A 110 -1.61 -6.81 13.72
CA ASN A 110 -1.92 -5.73 14.68
C ASN A 110 -3.15 -4.88 14.33
N VAL A 111 -4.29 -5.55 14.16
CA VAL A 111 -5.62 -4.92 13.92
C VAL A 111 -6.18 -4.24 15.19
N ASP A 112 -5.61 -4.47 16.38
CA ASP A 112 -6.13 -3.91 17.64
C ASP A 112 -5.82 -2.42 17.88
N ALA A 113 -5.03 -1.75 17.04
CA ALA A 113 -4.61 -0.37 17.32
C ALA A 113 -5.57 0.73 16.82
N TYR A 114 -6.65 0.40 16.10
CA TYR A 114 -7.51 1.39 15.42
C TYR A 114 -9.00 1.29 15.73
N ALA A 115 -9.38 0.65 16.85
CA ALA A 115 -10.74 0.75 17.37
C ALA A 115 -10.73 1.53 18.69
N ASN A 116 -11.06 2.82 18.63
CA ASN A 116 -11.53 3.58 19.78
C ASN A 116 -12.72 4.43 19.35
#